data_AF-A0AB39SU88-F1
#
_entry.id   AF-A0AB39SU88-F1
#
_cell.length_a   1.000
_cell.length_b   1.000
_cell.length_c   1.000
_cell.angle_alpha   90.00
_cell.angle_beta   90.00
_cell.angle_gamma   90.00
#
_symmetry.space_group_name_H-M   'P 1'
#
loop_
_entity.id
_entity.type
_entity.pdbx_description
1 polymer ?
#
loop_
_entity_poly.entity_id
_entity_poly.type
_entity_poly.pdbx_seq_one_letter_code
_entity_poly.pdbx_strand_id
1 'polypeptide(L)'
;MLVLTDRDRALRPEQIRFEFYDAGSARWHPVVFEVTDEAENVGAFTGFGGFAVPAGRTLTVPVRLTFEAETAPDEVVVNAAVVQRQGEDGDWVGESGDYRLTVGPAAPGTPTAPDTPAPSDPSAPPAKTARPPAPTAPATGSDEDPADTELASTGRESETYERVLAVLSAGLVLLGALLLRAARRRRHR
;
A
#
# COMPACT_ATOMS: atom_id res chain seq x y z
N MET A 1 -4.10 -0.85 -5.67
CA MET A 1 -5.10 0.07 -6.27
C MET A 1 -5.84 0.75 -5.15
N LEU A 2 -6.46 1.89 -5.43
CA LEU A 2 -7.33 2.61 -4.50
C LEU A 2 -8.73 2.71 -5.11
N VAL A 3 -9.76 2.53 -4.30
CA VAL A 3 -11.17 2.66 -4.68
C VAL A 3 -11.79 3.77 -3.83
N LEU A 4 -12.43 4.73 -4.48
CA LEU A 4 -13.14 5.86 -3.87
C LEU A 4 -14.62 5.79 -4.23
N THR A 5 -15.47 5.80 -3.22
CA THR A 5 -16.92 5.78 -3.37
C THR A 5 -17.52 6.92 -2.58
N ASP A 6 -18.16 7.86 -3.26
CA ASP A 6 -18.91 8.94 -2.62
C ASP A 6 -20.38 8.52 -2.41
N ARG A 7 -21.03 9.13 -1.42
CA ARG A 7 -22.41 8.78 -1.05
C ARG A 7 -23.39 9.14 -2.17
N ASP A 8 -23.20 10.31 -2.77
CA ASP A 8 -24.12 10.86 -3.76
C ASP A 8 -23.83 10.39 -5.19
N ARG A 9 -22.75 9.61 -5.40
CA ARG A 9 -22.31 9.07 -6.69
C ARG A 9 -22.10 10.15 -7.76
N ALA A 10 -21.60 11.30 -7.33
CA ALA A 10 -21.35 12.49 -8.13
C ALA A 10 -19.85 12.84 -8.26
N LEU A 11 -18.98 12.20 -7.48
CA LEU A 11 -17.52 12.42 -7.54
C LEU A 11 -16.96 11.93 -8.88
N ARG A 12 -16.39 12.86 -9.65
CA ARG A 12 -15.80 12.55 -10.96
C ARG A 12 -14.29 12.31 -10.86
N PRO A 13 -13.70 11.45 -11.72
CA PRO A 13 -12.27 11.19 -11.74
C PRO A 13 -11.40 12.46 -11.83
N GLU A 14 -11.82 13.46 -12.62
CA GLU A 14 -11.03 14.68 -12.84
C GLU A 14 -10.93 15.56 -11.58
N GLN A 15 -11.82 15.34 -10.62
CA GLN A 15 -11.85 16.07 -9.35
C GLN A 15 -10.93 15.44 -8.29
N ILE A 16 -10.34 14.27 -8.59
CA ILE A 16 -9.50 13.51 -7.67
C ILE A 16 -8.03 13.69 -8.08
N ARG A 17 -7.23 14.27 -7.20
CA ARG A 17 -5.77 14.26 -7.33
C ARG A 17 -5.17 13.29 -6.35
N PHE A 18 -4.61 12.19 -6.86
CA PHE A 18 -3.92 11.21 -6.03
C PHE A 18 -2.52 10.93 -6.56
N GLU A 19 -1.56 10.83 -5.63
CA GLU A 19 -0.19 10.46 -5.93
C GLU A 19 0.32 9.45 -4.90
N PHE A 20 1.18 8.53 -5.32
CA PHE A 20 1.96 7.69 -4.42
C PHE A 20 3.45 7.97 -4.57
N TYR A 21 4.19 7.81 -3.49
CA TYR A 21 5.64 7.99 -3.50
C TYR A 21 6.34 6.65 -3.81
N ASP A 22 7.10 6.63 -4.90
CA ASP A 22 8.01 5.54 -5.23
C ASP A 22 9.40 5.87 -4.68
N ALA A 23 9.79 5.19 -3.61
CA ALA A 23 11.11 5.34 -3.00
C ALA A 23 12.26 4.87 -3.92
N GLY A 24 12.00 3.94 -4.85
CA GLY A 24 13.00 3.42 -5.79
C GLY A 24 13.45 4.47 -6.81
N SER A 25 12.52 5.28 -7.30
CA SER A 25 12.82 6.42 -8.19
C SER A 25 12.88 7.78 -7.48
N ALA A 26 12.56 7.81 -6.18
CA ALA A 26 12.43 9.02 -5.36
C ALA A 26 11.43 10.06 -5.95
N ARG A 27 10.32 9.59 -6.53
CA ARG A 27 9.32 10.42 -7.23
C ARG A 27 7.91 10.18 -6.72
N TRP A 28 7.09 11.23 -6.81
CA TRP A 28 5.64 11.11 -6.72
C TRP A 28 5.10 10.72 -8.11
N HIS A 29 4.29 9.67 -8.14
CA HIS A 29 3.61 9.21 -9.35
C HIS A 29 2.12 9.51 -9.25
N PRO A 30 1.55 10.23 -10.23
CA PRO A 30 0.12 10.46 -10.27
C PRO A 30 -0.62 9.15 -10.57
N VAL A 31 -1.82 9.01 -10.00
CA VAL A 31 -2.74 7.90 -10.30
C VAL A 31 -3.91 8.46 -11.08
N VAL A 32 -4.19 7.84 -12.22
CA VAL A 32 -5.39 8.11 -13.00
C VAL A 32 -6.53 7.27 -12.44
N PHE A 33 -7.68 7.90 -12.24
CA PHE A 33 -8.90 7.22 -11.83
C PHE A 33 -9.79 6.97 -13.04
N GLU A 34 -10.48 5.83 -12.99
CA GLU A 34 -11.55 5.48 -13.92
C GLU A 34 -12.82 5.20 -13.12
N VAL A 35 -13.97 5.54 -13.68
CA VAL A 35 -15.27 5.26 -13.06
C VAL A 35 -15.76 3.89 -13.52
N THR A 36 -16.24 3.09 -12.59
CA THR A 36 -16.88 1.79 -12.86
C THR A 36 -18.38 1.95 -13.09
N ASP A 37 -19.04 0.88 -13.55
CA ASP A 37 -20.49 0.83 -13.72
C ASP A 37 -21.23 0.95 -12.38
N GLU A 38 -20.58 0.58 -11.28
CA GLU A 38 -21.05 0.73 -9.90
C GLU A 38 -20.84 2.15 -9.34
N ALA A 39 -20.39 3.10 -10.17
CA ALA A 39 -20.05 4.47 -9.79
C ALA A 39 -18.98 4.53 -8.69
N GLU A 40 -17.94 3.71 -8.84
CA GLU A 40 -16.73 3.72 -8.01
C GLU A 40 -15.59 4.33 -8.82
N ASN A 41 -14.77 5.17 -8.18
CA ASN A 41 -13.56 5.69 -8.79
C ASN A 41 -12.39 4.77 -8.43
N VAL A 42 -11.83 4.08 -9.42
CA VAL A 42 -10.74 3.11 -9.24
C VAL A 42 -9.43 3.65 -9.80
N GLY A 43 -8.40 3.71 -8.95
CA GLY A 43 -7.07 4.20 -9.28
C GLY A 43 -6.00 3.12 -9.14
N ALA A 44 -5.47 2.64 -10.27
CA ALA A 44 -4.38 1.67 -10.30
C ALA A 44 -3.01 2.36 -10.20
N PHE A 45 -2.12 1.82 -9.38
CA PHE A 45 -0.75 2.33 -9.29
C PHE A 45 0.03 1.71 -10.45
N THR A 46 0.39 2.54 -11.43
CA THR A 46 0.99 2.10 -12.70
C THR A 46 2.24 2.93 -13.01
N GLY A 47 2.92 2.64 -14.13
CA GLY A 47 4.11 3.38 -14.54
C GLY A 47 5.39 3.06 -13.76
N PHE A 48 5.37 2.01 -12.94
CA PHE A 48 6.52 1.53 -12.16
C PHE A 48 6.54 0.00 -12.06
N GLY A 49 7.63 -0.59 -11.57
CA GLY A 49 7.84 -2.04 -11.51
C GLY A 49 7.06 -2.78 -10.41
N GLY A 50 6.13 -2.13 -9.73
CA GLY A 50 5.45 -2.67 -8.55
C GLY A 50 6.27 -2.50 -7.27
N PHE A 51 5.69 -2.95 -6.15
CA PHE A 51 6.33 -2.89 -4.84
C PHE A 51 6.90 -4.26 -4.45
N ALA A 52 8.09 -4.25 -3.84
CA ALA A 52 8.68 -5.44 -3.22
C ALA A 52 8.45 -5.39 -1.71
N VAL A 53 7.71 -6.35 -1.19
CA VAL A 53 7.47 -6.51 0.26
C VAL A 53 8.34 -7.67 0.75
N PRO A 54 9.35 -7.44 1.60
CA PRO A 54 10.16 -8.52 2.15
C PRO A 54 9.32 -9.44 3.04
N ALA A 55 9.65 -10.73 3.08
CA ALA A 55 8.92 -11.70 3.89
C ALA A 55 8.85 -11.30 5.37
N GLY A 56 7.64 -11.32 5.94
CA GLY A 56 7.38 -10.95 7.33
C GLY A 56 7.62 -9.48 7.65
N ARG A 57 7.69 -8.60 6.64
CA ARG A 57 7.92 -7.16 6.80
C ARG A 57 6.78 -6.36 6.20
N THR A 58 6.49 -5.23 6.82
CA THR A 58 5.56 -4.24 6.29
C THR A 58 6.28 -3.26 5.37
N LEU A 59 5.66 -2.91 4.25
CA LEU A 59 6.05 -1.78 3.42
C LEU A 59 5.05 -0.64 3.62
N THR A 60 5.56 0.54 3.98
CA THR A 60 4.76 1.77 4.02
C THR A 60 4.94 2.55 2.73
N VAL A 61 3.84 2.85 2.05
CA VAL A 61 3.82 3.67 0.83
C VAL A 61 3.17 5.01 1.15
N PRO A 62 3.92 6.13 1.17
CA PRO A 62 3.35 7.45 1.34
C PRO A 62 2.43 7.80 0.17
N VAL A 63 1.27 8.38 0.48
CA VAL A 63 0.30 8.82 -0.51
C VAL A 63 -0.12 10.26 -0.26
N ARG A 64 -0.62 10.93 -1.30
CA ARG A 64 -1.25 12.24 -1.23
C ARG A 64 -2.60 12.14 -1.92
N LEU A 65 -3.63 12.66 -1.26
CA LEU A 65 -4.98 12.77 -1.79
C LEU A 65 -5.47 14.19 -1.60
N THR A 66 -5.94 14.79 -2.68
CA THR A 66 -6.57 16.11 -2.70
C THR A 66 -7.80 16.05 -3.60
N PHE A 67 -8.82 16.83 -3.26
CA PHE A 67 -9.99 17.04 -4.10
C PHE A 67 -9.94 18.45 -4.69
N GLU A 68 -10.33 18.59 -5.94
CA GLU A 68 -10.41 19.90 -6.61
C GLU A 68 -11.47 20.79 -5.94
N ALA A 69 -11.30 22.11 -6.01
CA ALA A 69 -12.10 23.06 -5.24
C ALA A 69 -13.60 23.05 -5.60
N GLU A 70 -13.93 22.61 -6.82
CA GLU A 70 -15.30 22.44 -7.32
C GLU A 70 -15.94 21.10 -6.94
N THR A 71 -15.23 20.23 -6.21
CA THR A 71 -15.81 19.00 -5.66
C THR A 71 -16.90 19.37 -4.67
N ALA A 72 -18.10 18.84 -4.88
CA ALA A 72 -19.22 19.07 -3.98
C ALA A 72 -18.92 18.47 -2.59
N PRO A 73 -19.37 19.11 -1.50
CA PRO A 73 -19.24 18.50 -0.17
C PRO A 73 -19.98 17.16 -0.11
N ASP A 74 -19.28 16.10 0.29
CA ASP A 74 -19.86 14.77 0.48
C ASP A 74 -18.98 13.91 1.41
N GLU A 75 -19.42 12.71 1.76
CA GLU A 75 -18.61 11.66 2.37
C GLU A 75 -18.07 10.71 1.30
N VAL A 76 -16.77 10.42 1.39
CA VAL A 76 -16.05 9.51 0.51
C VAL A 76 -15.51 8.35 1.35
N VAL A 77 -15.86 7.13 0.96
CA VAL A 77 -15.24 5.91 1.46
C VAL A 77 -14.04 5.58 0.60
N VAL A 78 -12.91 5.30 1.25
CA VAL A 78 -11.66 4.90 0.60
C VAL A 78 -11.31 3.48 1.01
N ASN A 79 -11.04 2.63 0.02
CA ASN A 79 -10.53 1.28 0.20
C ASN A 79 -9.26 1.08 -0.65
N ALA A 80 -8.27 0.37 -0.13
CA ALA A 80 -7.05 0.02 -0.84
C ALA A 80 -6.95 -1.49 -1.02
N ALA A 81 -6.66 -1.94 -2.25
CA ALA A 81 -6.46 -3.35 -2.57
C ALA A 81 -5.07 -3.63 -3.13
N VAL A 82 -4.53 -4.81 -2.82
CA VAL A 82 -3.25 -5.29 -3.33
C VAL A 82 -3.49 -6.47 -4.26
N VAL A 83 -2.94 -6.36 -5.48
CA VAL A 83 -2.95 -7.41 -6.49
C VAL A 83 -1.50 -7.84 -6.72
N GLN A 84 -1.26 -9.14 -6.66
CA GLN A 84 0.01 -9.74 -7.02
C GLN A 84 -0.02 -10.15 -8.49
N ARG A 85 0.92 -9.64 -9.30
CA ARG A 85 1.06 -10.07 -10.69
C ARG A 85 1.61 -11.50 -10.75
N GLN A 86 0.91 -12.37 -11.48
CA GLN A 86 1.24 -13.76 -11.76
C GLN A 86 1.26 -13.97 -13.28
N GLY A 87 2.43 -13.78 -13.90
CA GLY A 87 2.53 -13.78 -15.36
C GLY A 87 1.77 -12.60 -15.97
N GLU A 88 0.85 -12.87 -16.89
CA GLU A 88 -0.02 -11.84 -17.49
C GLU A 88 -1.30 -11.60 -16.68
N ASP A 89 -1.55 -12.42 -15.65
CA ASP A 89 -2.72 -12.30 -14.78
C ASP A 89 -2.34 -11.66 -13.43
N GLY A 90 -3.34 -11.31 -12.64
CA GLY A 90 -3.18 -10.80 -11.28
C GLY A 90 -4.09 -11.53 -10.31
N ASP A 91 -3.58 -11.85 -9.13
CA ASP A 91 -4.34 -12.43 -8.03
C ASP A 91 -4.52 -11.40 -6.90
N TRP A 92 -5.71 -11.33 -6.33
CA TRP A 92 -5.99 -10.45 -5.20
C TRP A 92 -5.43 -11.07 -3.92
N VAL A 93 -4.57 -10.32 -3.21
CA VAL A 93 -3.83 -10.84 -2.06
C VAL A 93 -4.13 -10.12 -0.74
N GLY A 94 -4.99 -9.10 -0.80
CA GLY A 94 -5.56 -8.46 0.37
C GLY A 94 -6.12 -7.07 0.07
N GLU A 95 -6.84 -6.55 1.04
CA GLU A 95 -7.50 -5.25 1.00
C GLU A 95 -7.46 -4.58 2.37
N SER A 96 -7.67 -3.27 2.39
CA SER A 96 -7.84 -2.51 3.61
C SER A 96 -9.27 -2.62 4.11
N GLY A 97 -9.50 -2.17 5.34
CA GLY A 97 -10.83 -1.73 5.75
C GLY A 97 -11.24 -0.43 5.05
N ASP A 98 -12.44 0.04 5.38
CA ASP A 98 -12.99 1.30 4.88
C ASP A 98 -12.48 2.50 5.68
N TYR A 99 -12.00 3.53 4.97
CA TYR A 99 -11.66 4.82 5.55
C TYR A 99 -12.66 5.87 5.09
N ARG A 100 -13.37 6.51 6.03
CA ARG A 100 -14.36 7.55 5.73
C ARG A 100 -13.74 8.93 5.83
N LEU A 101 -13.85 9.69 4.75
CA LEU A 101 -13.41 11.07 4.63
C LEU A 101 -14.64 11.96 4.38
N THR A 102 -14.63 13.18 4.91
CA THR A 102 -15.62 14.20 4.57
C THR A 102 -14.96 15.28 3.73
N VAL A 103 -15.46 15.45 2.50
CA VAL A 103 -15.14 16.60 1.65
C VAL A 103 -15.99 17.78 2.13
N GLY A 104 -15.33 18.81 2.63
CA GLY A 104 -15.98 20.03 3.08
C GLY A 104 -16.16 21.06 1.96
N PRO A 105 -16.91 22.15 2.19
CA PRO A 105 -16.97 23.26 1.26
C PRO A 105 -15.59 23.88 1.06
N ALA A 106 -15.31 24.36 -0.14
CA ALA A 106 -14.09 25.10 -0.43
C ALA A 106 -13.93 26.29 0.53
N ALA A 107 -12.75 26.42 1.13
CA ALA A 107 -12.45 27.57 1.98
C ALA A 107 -12.42 28.86 1.13
N PRO A 108 -13.05 29.96 1.58
CA PRO A 108 -13.01 31.21 0.84
C PRO A 108 -11.56 31.73 0.76
N GLY A 109 -11.04 31.83 -0.47
CA GLY A 109 -9.73 32.44 -0.76
C GLY A 109 -8.58 31.49 -1.06
N THR A 110 -8.79 30.17 -1.21
CA THR A 110 -7.74 29.26 -1.70
C THR A 110 -7.48 29.51 -3.20
N PRO A 111 -6.26 29.91 -3.61
CA PRO A 111 -5.94 30.04 -5.02
C PRO A 111 -5.99 28.67 -5.69
N THR A 112 -6.70 28.54 -6.82
CA THR A 112 -6.55 27.40 -7.73
C THR A 112 -5.08 27.30 -8.12
N ALA A 113 -4.44 26.16 -7.83
CA ALA A 113 -3.07 25.94 -8.27
C ALA A 113 -3.04 26.00 -9.81
N PRO A 114 -2.18 26.82 -10.43
CA PRO A 114 -2.09 26.83 -11.88
C PRO A 114 -1.57 25.48 -12.39
N ASP A 115 -2.14 25.00 -13.49
CA ASP A 115 -1.61 23.88 -14.28
C ASP A 115 -0.11 24.06 -14.47
N THR A 116 0.69 23.14 -13.92
CA THR A 116 2.15 23.22 -13.98
C THR A 116 2.63 22.92 -15.41
N PRO A 117 3.34 23.85 -16.10
CA PRO A 117 4.11 23.49 -17.28
C PRO A 117 5.40 22.75 -16.88
N ALA A 118 5.84 21.83 -17.75
CA ALA A 118 7.04 21.00 -17.63
C ALA A 118 8.36 21.80 -17.34
N PRO A 119 9.41 21.13 -16.84
CA PRO A 119 10.45 21.75 -16.01
C PRO A 119 11.49 22.53 -16.83
N SER A 120 11.85 23.71 -16.33
CA SER A 120 13.11 24.40 -16.64
C SER A 120 13.84 24.67 -15.33
N ASP A 121 15.01 24.07 -15.17
CA ASP A 121 15.91 24.19 -14.02
C ASP A 121 17.11 25.09 -14.41
N PRO A 122 17.93 25.62 -13.48
CA PRO A 122 17.56 26.42 -12.30
C PRO A 122 18.45 27.69 -12.16
N SER A 123 18.00 28.72 -11.43
CA SER A 123 18.93 29.60 -10.70
C SER A 123 18.26 30.46 -9.63
N ALA A 124 18.91 30.48 -8.46
CA ALA A 124 18.79 31.35 -7.29
C ALA A 124 17.83 30.91 -6.15
N PRO A 125 18.33 30.80 -4.89
CA PRO A 125 17.58 30.31 -3.73
C PRO A 125 16.92 31.46 -2.93
N PRO A 126 15.85 31.15 -2.17
CA PRO A 126 15.57 31.93 -0.98
C PRO A 126 15.36 31.10 0.30
N ALA A 127 15.98 31.64 1.35
CA ALA A 127 15.61 31.73 2.77
C ALA A 127 14.89 30.57 3.49
N LYS A 128 15.51 30.18 4.61
CA LYS A 128 14.95 29.39 5.71
C LYS A 128 13.65 30.02 6.25
N THR A 129 12.60 29.22 6.40
CA THR A 129 11.44 29.57 7.24
C THR A 129 10.96 28.34 8.00
N ALA A 130 10.45 28.60 9.21
CA ALA A 130 10.36 27.69 10.35
C ALA A 130 9.31 26.57 10.22
N ARG A 131 9.56 25.51 10.99
CA ARG A 131 8.71 24.33 11.22
C ARG A 131 7.35 24.73 11.84
N PRO A 132 6.20 24.35 11.25
CA PRO A 132 4.89 24.46 11.90
C PRO A 132 4.76 23.43 13.05
N PRO A 133 4.02 23.76 14.14
CA PRO A 133 3.78 22.82 15.23
C PRO A 133 2.86 21.68 14.79
N ALA A 134 3.11 20.49 15.32
CA ALA A 134 2.32 19.28 15.08
C ALA A 134 0.89 19.42 15.62
N PRO A 135 -0.15 18.95 14.91
CA PRO A 135 -1.50 18.91 15.44
C PRO A 135 -1.63 17.80 16.49
N THR A 136 -2.04 18.17 17.69
CA THR A 136 -2.47 17.25 18.75
C THR A 136 -3.85 16.68 18.38
N ALA A 137 -3.93 15.36 18.17
CA ALA A 137 -5.20 14.66 17.98
C ALA A 137 -5.96 14.51 19.32
N PRO A 138 -7.29 14.70 19.37
CA PRO A 138 -8.09 14.30 20.52
C PRO A 138 -8.26 12.77 20.55
N ALA A 139 -8.06 12.20 21.73
CA ALA A 139 -8.40 10.82 22.03
C ALA A 139 -9.92 10.67 22.24
N THR A 140 -10.50 9.62 21.65
CA THR A 140 -11.43 8.64 22.25
C THR A 140 -12.28 7.97 21.18
N GLY A 141 -12.12 6.65 21.05
CA GLY A 141 -12.95 5.75 20.24
C GLY A 141 -12.19 4.45 20.06
N SER A 142 -12.47 3.46 20.92
CA SER A 142 -11.90 2.12 20.80
C SER A 142 -12.50 1.43 19.59
N ASP A 143 -11.68 1.10 18.60
CA ASP A 143 -11.77 -0.05 17.70
C ASP A 143 -10.38 -0.17 17.03
N GLU A 144 -9.95 -1.39 16.73
CA GLU A 144 -8.59 -1.80 16.30
C GLU A 144 -7.70 -0.71 15.69
N ASP A 145 -6.45 -0.61 16.15
CA ASP A 145 -5.46 0.28 15.55
C ASP A 145 -5.35 -0.05 14.04
N PRO A 146 -5.80 0.84 13.13
CA PRO A 146 -5.81 0.54 11.70
C PRO A 146 -4.38 0.38 11.15
N ALA A 147 -3.35 0.73 11.94
CA ALA A 147 -1.95 0.53 11.60
C ALA A 147 -1.51 -0.95 11.60
N ASP A 148 -2.28 -1.85 12.21
CA ASP A 148 -1.91 -3.27 12.35
C ASP A 148 -2.56 -4.19 11.29
N THR A 149 -3.42 -3.65 10.42
CA THR A 149 -4.03 -4.44 9.34
C THR A 149 -3.11 -4.49 8.11
N GLU A 150 -2.49 -5.64 7.88
CA GLU A 150 -1.61 -5.88 6.74
C GLU A 150 -2.42 -6.07 5.44
N LEU A 151 -2.14 -5.25 4.42
CA LEU A 151 -2.84 -5.28 3.13
C LEU A 151 -2.49 -6.49 2.24
N ALA A 152 -1.45 -7.24 2.59
CA ALA A 152 -1.04 -8.43 1.88
C ALA A 152 -0.60 -9.50 2.88
N SER A 153 -1.50 -10.43 3.22
CA SER A 153 -1.18 -11.55 4.11
C SER A 153 -0.44 -12.66 3.34
N THR A 154 0.70 -12.34 2.72
CA THR A 154 1.53 -13.32 2.03
C THR A 154 2.81 -13.56 2.81
N GLY A 155 3.12 -14.82 3.17
CA GLY A 155 4.39 -15.21 3.79
C GLY A 155 4.34 -15.66 5.25
N ARG A 156 3.21 -15.55 5.98
CA ARG A 156 3.08 -16.20 7.30
C ARG A 156 3.00 -17.73 7.20
N GLU A 157 2.42 -18.24 6.12
CA GLU A 157 2.37 -19.69 5.88
C GLU A 157 3.76 -20.28 5.59
N SER A 158 4.66 -19.52 4.96
CA SER A 158 6.03 -19.99 4.70
C SER A 158 6.86 -20.19 5.97
N GLU A 159 6.69 -19.38 7.02
CA GLU A 159 7.39 -19.61 8.30
C GLU A 159 6.97 -20.93 8.96
N THR A 160 5.69 -21.28 8.81
CA THR A 160 5.16 -22.56 9.30
C THR A 160 5.74 -23.72 8.48
N TYR A 161 5.82 -23.55 7.16
CA TYR A 161 6.38 -24.55 6.26
C TYR A 161 7.89 -24.77 6.47
N GLU A 162 8.66 -23.71 6.72
CA GLU A 162 10.09 -23.81 7.05
C GLU A 162 10.34 -24.57 8.35
N ARG A 163 9.54 -24.35 9.40
CA ARG A 163 9.65 -25.14 10.64
C ARG A 163 9.36 -26.61 10.41
N VAL A 164 8.34 -26.93 9.62
CA VAL A 164 8.00 -28.32 9.29
C VAL A 164 9.11 -28.98 8.48
N LEU A 165 9.66 -28.29 7.48
CA LEU A 165 10.79 -28.77 6.67
C LEU A 165 12.06 -28.97 7.50
N ALA A 166 12.36 -28.06 8.43
CA ALA A 166 13.52 -28.18 9.32
C ALA A 166 13.43 -29.42 10.23
N VAL A 167 12.24 -29.72 10.76
CA VAL A 167 12.01 -30.91 11.58
C VAL A 167 12.13 -32.20 10.76
N LEU A 168 11.53 -32.24 9.57
CA LEU A 168 11.61 -33.39 8.65
C LEU A 168 13.04 -33.69 8.20
N SER A 169 13.79 -32.65 7.84
CA SER A 169 15.18 -32.79 7.41
C SER A 169 16.10 -33.24 8.56
N ALA A 170 15.93 -32.71 9.77
CA ALA A 170 16.64 -33.21 10.95
C ALA A 170 16.32 -34.70 11.24
N GLY A 171 15.06 -35.10 11.08
CA GLY A 171 14.63 -36.50 11.21
C GLY A 171 15.30 -37.42 10.20
N LEU A 172 15.37 -37.02 8.93
CA LEU A 172 16.03 -37.78 7.87
C LEU A 172 17.55 -37.91 8.10
N VAL A 173 18.21 -36.86 8.57
CA VAL A 173 19.65 -36.90 8.90
C VAL A 173 19.92 -37.86 10.05
N LEU A 174 19.12 -37.82 11.12
CA LEU A 174 19.26 -38.73 12.26
C LEU A 174 19.00 -40.19 11.86
N LEU A 175 17.97 -40.44 11.05
CA LEU A 175 17.66 -41.76 10.53
C LEU A 175 18.80 -42.30 9.63
N GLY A 176 19.32 -41.46 8.73
CA GLY A 176 20.46 -41.79 7.89
C GLY A 176 21.72 -42.12 8.70
N ALA A 177 22.02 -41.35 9.75
CA ALA A 177 23.15 -41.61 10.64
C ALA A 177 23.00 -42.94 11.40
N LEU A 178 21.79 -43.28 11.86
CA LEU A 178 21.48 -44.56 12.49
C LEU A 178 21.66 -45.75 11.54
N LEU A 179 21.18 -45.63 10.29
CA LEU A 179 21.33 -46.66 9.26
C LEU A 179 22.81 -46.89 8.90
N LEU A 180 23.59 -45.82 8.72
CA LEU A 180 25.03 -45.92 8.46
C LEU A 180 25.79 -46.58 9.60
N ARG A 181 25.43 -46.27 10.86
CA ARG A 181 26.05 -46.86 12.05
C ARG A 181 25.71 -48.35 12.18
N ALA A 182 24.47 -48.74 11.89
CA ALA A 182 24.04 -50.13 11.88
C ALA A 182 24.73 -50.93 10.76
N ALA A 183 24.86 -50.37 9.56
CA ALA A 183 25.55 -51.00 8.43
C ALA A 183 27.05 -51.21 8.71
N ARG A 184 27.74 -50.23 9.31
CA ARG A 184 29.14 -50.38 9.72
C ARG A 184 29.34 -51.47 10.77
N ARG A 185 28.45 -51.57 11.76
CA ARG A 185 28.51 -52.63 12.79
C ARG A 185 28.33 -54.04 12.20
N ARG A 186 27.53 -54.20 11.15
CA ARG A 186 27.35 -55.49 10.47
C ARG A 186 28.54 -55.89 9.59
N ARG A 187 29.36 -54.95 9.12
CA ARG A 187 30.56 -55.24 8.33
C ARG A 187 31.80 -55.63 9.17
N HIS A 188 31.78 -55.33 10.46
CA HIS A 188 32.86 -55.65 11.40
C HIS A 188 32.57 -56.87 12.30
N ARG A 189 31.44 -57.55 12.06
CA ARG A 189 31.12 -58.88 12.61
C ARG A 189 31.26 -59.91 11.51
#